data_AF-A0A254QUM8-F1
#
_entry.id   AF-A0A254QUM8-F1
#
_cell.length_a   1.000
_cell.length_b   1.000
_cell.length_c   1.000
_cell.angle_alpha   90.00
_cell.angle_beta   90.00
_cell.angle_gamma   90.00
#
_symmetry.space_group_name_H-M   'P 1'
#
loop_
_entity.id
_entity.type
_entity.pdbx_description
1 polymer ?
#
loop_
_entity_poly.entity_id
_entity_poly.type
_entity_poly.pdbx_seq_one_letter_code
_entity_poly.pdbx_strand_id
1 'polypeptide(L)'
;MLCIDPIGLGGVTVRARVGPVRDAFTSLLDRLAVRRINIHPQTGDDVLFGGIDVARTLAAGKLAHNPGLLSQGGVVIVPMAERCSADFAARLALSQDSGMHCLILLDEGAEPEEAVSTILSERLAFHIDLGGITVSEAVWPDEPDLRAARDRYRGVVSVPGDKRRLVELAACFGIHSLRAPMLALRVARAHAVLSGRASLEYADIRIAAELVYPHRATIAPQPDDKEQSAPPEEAKAQEENGYVDSAEIPDDLIVASVKALLPDHLLDSSQGQMRGAAPSGTGAGLRKTGNRRGRPLPARPGRIDGRNRIDLLATLKAAAPWQVLRGKTTAQHRKVVFYPSDLRQKRFEEHSDRVLIFVVDASGSAAVTRLAEAKGAVELLLAQSYARRDQVALIGFRGTSAELLLSPTRSLVQAKRCLAAMPGGGGTPLANGLQASAELAMQERRKGLTSMVVLLTDGRTNVALNGAADRAAAYDDTKKTAAWLRSQIADGVVLDAANRPGAQLQSIAQAMGAKYIPLPRADAQQMSAAVRATGLG
;
A
#
# COMPACT_ATOMS: atom_id res chain seq x y z
N MET A 1 -13.98 13.53 19.75
CA MET A 1 -15.18 12.84 19.18
C MET A 1 -15.49 11.54 19.90
N LEU A 2 -14.54 10.59 20.00
CA LEU A 2 -14.78 9.31 20.68
C LEU A 2 -15.33 9.47 22.11
N CYS A 3 -14.85 10.45 22.86
CA CYS A 3 -15.36 10.71 24.22
C CYS A 3 -16.83 11.18 24.29
N ILE A 4 -17.43 11.62 23.18
CA ILE A 4 -18.82 12.08 23.12
C ILE A 4 -19.77 10.89 22.94
N ASP A 5 -19.45 9.94 22.06
CA ASP A 5 -20.27 8.74 21.79
C ASP A 5 -19.38 7.48 21.67
N PRO A 6 -18.75 7.02 22.77
CA PRO A 6 -17.75 5.95 22.70
C PRO A 6 -18.35 4.62 22.23
N ILE A 7 -19.54 4.28 22.72
CA ILE A 7 -20.25 3.06 22.34
C ILE A 7 -20.74 3.16 20.90
N GLY A 8 -21.37 4.28 20.52
CA GLY A 8 -21.95 4.43 19.20
C GLY A 8 -20.93 4.53 18.08
N LEU A 9 -19.76 5.11 18.35
CA LEU A 9 -18.64 5.17 17.40
C LEU A 9 -17.84 3.86 17.37
N GLY A 10 -18.12 2.92 18.27
CA GLY A 10 -17.50 1.60 18.34
C GLY A 10 -16.05 1.59 18.84
N GLY A 11 -15.26 2.62 18.51
CA GLY A 11 -13.89 2.77 18.97
C GLY A 11 -12.91 3.24 17.90
N VAL A 12 -11.64 2.88 18.08
CA VAL A 12 -10.53 3.31 17.22
C VAL A 12 -9.46 2.23 17.10
N THR A 13 -8.93 2.08 15.88
CA THR A 13 -7.67 1.40 15.63
C THR A 13 -6.55 2.43 15.57
N VAL A 14 -5.46 2.20 16.31
CA VAL A 14 -4.28 3.06 16.34
C VAL A 14 -3.08 2.26 15.93
N ARG A 15 -2.50 2.57 14.76
CA ARG A 15 -1.24 2.02 14.28
C ARG A 15 -0.09 2.81 14.87
N ALA A 16 0.60 2.23 15.84
CA ALA A 16 1.72 2.84 16.52
C ALA A 16 2.54 1.79 17.27
N ARG A 17 3.86 1.80 17.10
CA ARG A 17 4.77 1.01 17.93
C ARG A 17 4.76 1.52 19.37
N VAL A 18 5.16 0.66 20.30
CA VAL A 18 5.41 1.05 21.70
C VAL A 18 6.36 2.24 21.74
N GLY A 19 5.94 3.34 22.38
CA GLY A 19 6.73 4.56 22.46
C GLY A 19 5.94 5.75 23.02
N PRO A 20 6.64 6.88 23.24
CA PRO A 20 6.09 8.05 23.93
C PRO A 20 4.86 8.64 23.25
N VAL A 21 4.78 8.63 21.91
CA VAL A 21 3.61 9.13 21.16
C VAL A 21 2.38 8.27 21.42
N ARG A 22 2.56 6.94 21.43
CA ARG A 22 1.49 6.01 21.75
C ARG A 22 1.07 6.15 23.21
N ASP A 23 2.03 6.27 24.12
CA ASP A 23 1.75 6.41 25.55
C ASP A 23 0.98 7.71 25.81
N ALA A 24 1.37 8.81 25.16
CA ALA A 24 0.63 10.07 25.18
C ALA A 24 -0.80 9.90 24.67
N PHE A 25 -1.02 9.18 23.56
CA PHE A 25 -2.36 8.85 23.09
C PHE A 25 -3.15 8.02 24.13
N THR A 26 -2.54 6.97 24.70
CA THR A 26 -3.24 6.12 25.67
C THR A 26 -3.59 6.85 26.97
N SER A 27 -2.82 7.88 27.35
CA SER A 27 -3.15 8.73 28.50
C SER A 27 -4.42 9.56 28.27
N LEU A 28 -4.75 9.89 27.02
CA LEU A 28 -6.02 10.56 26.71
C LEU A 28 -7.23 9.66 26.92
N LEU A 29 -7.05 8.34 26.88
CA LEU A 29 -8.15 7.40 27.11
C LEU A 29 -8.66 7.49 28.56
N ASP A 30 -7.86 8.02 29.49
CA ASP A 30 -8.33 8.27 30.85
C ASP A 30 -9.43 9.37 30.90
N ARG A 31 -9.54 10.20 29.85
CA ARG A 31 -10.66 11.15 29.67
C ARG A 31 -11.98 10.45 29.30
N LEU A 32 -11.93 9.20 28.83
CA LEU A 32 -13.12 8.38 28.71
C LEU A 32 -13.50 7.97 30.14
N ALA A 33 -14.35 8.76 30.80
CA ALA A 33 -14.87 8.49 32.14
C ALA A 33 -15.73 7.21 32.21
N VAL A 34 -15.13 6.07 31.90
CA VAL A 34 -15.72 4.76 31.66
C VAL A 34 -14.72 3.72 32.16
N ARG A 35 -15.21 2.57 32.64
CA ARG A 35 -14.36 1.46 33.07
C ARG A 35 -13.41 1.03 31.96
N ARG A 36 -12.11 0.95 32.25
CA ARG A 36 -11.07 0.43 31.36
C ARG A 36 -10.84 -1.06 31.59
N ILE A 37 -10.72 -1.81 30.51
CA ILE A 37 -10.47 -3.26 30.51
C ILE A 37 -9.34 -3.53 29.53
N ASN A 38 -8.17 -3.96 30.01
CA ASN A 38 -7.07 -4.33 29.13
C ASN A 38 -7.13 -5.85 28.86
N ILE A 39 -7.17 -6.25 27.60
CA ILE A 39 -7.31 -7.65 27.19
C ILE A 39 -6.20 -8.02 26.21
N HIS A 40 -5.41 -9.04 26.53
CA HIS A 40 -4.38 -9.53 25.65
C HIS A 40 -4.99 -10.42 24.55
N PRO A 41 -4.46 -10.44 23.31
CA PRO A 41 -4.99 -11.27 22.20
C PRO A 41 -5.06 -12.78 22.48
N GLN A 42 -4.40 -13.26 23.53
CA GLN A 42 -4.37 -14.66 23.97
C GLN A 42 -5.17 -14.92 25.24
N THR A 43 -5.95 -13.95 25.73
CA THR A 43 -6.79 -14.13 26.92
C THR A 43 -7.84 -15.23 26.65
N GLY A 44 -7.94 -16.19 27.57
CA GLY A 44 -8.87 -17.33 27.48
C GLY A 44 -10.33 -16.95 27.71
N ASP A 45 -11.24 -17.79 27.21
CA ASP A 45 -12.69 -17.55 27.25
C ASP A 45 -13.26 -17.48 28.68
N ASP A 46 -12.71 -18.27 29.59
CA ASP A 46 -13.06 -18.30 31.01
C ASP A 46 -12.82 -16.93 31.68
N VAL A 47 -11.78 -16.22 31.26
CA VAL A 47 -11.47 -14.88 31.74
C VAL A 47 -12.33 -13.83 31.00
N LEU A 48 -12.55 -13.97 29.70
CA LEU A 48 -13.32 -13.00 28.91
C LEU A 48 -14.82 -12.99 29.26
N PHE A 49 -15.44 -14.17 29.24
CA PHE A 49 -16.89 -14.34 29.35
C PHE A 49 -17.30 -14.85 30.73
N GLY A 50 -16.33 -15.34 31.51
CA GLY A 50 -16.58 -15.98 32.78
C GLY A 50 -16.71 -17.47 32.60
N GLY A 51 -16.75 -18.17 33.73
CA GLY A 51 -16.80 -19.62 33.75
C GLY A 51 -17.50 -20.12 35.01
N ILE A 52 -17.70 -21.43 35.07
CA ILE A 52 -18.21 -22.07 36.29
C ILE A 52 -17.11 -21.98 37.36
N ASP A 53 -17.46 -21.44 38.51
CA ASP A 53 -16.60 -21.51 39.69
C ASP A 53 -16.81 -22.88 40.35
N VAL A 54 -15.95 -23.84 40.00
CA VAL A 54 -16.08 -25.22 40.49
C VAL A 54 -15.98 -25.28 42.01
N ALA A 55 -15.11 -24.48 42.62
CA ALA A 55 -14.91 -24.47 44.07
C ALA A 55 -16.16 -23.95 44.79
N ARG A 56 -16.69 -22.80 44.36
CA ARG A 56 -17.92 -22.22 44.92
C ARG A 56 -19.14 -23.08 44.63
N THR A 57 -19.20 -23.72 43.47
CA THR A 57 -20.28 -24.64 43.09
C THR A 57 -20.34 -25.85 44.01
N LEU A 58 -19.19 -26.50 44.23
CA LEU A 58 -19.09 -27.66 45.12
C LEU A 58 -19.36 -27.28 46.58
N ALA A 59 -18.87 -26.12 47.04
CA ALA A 59 -19.08 -25.67 48.41
C ALA A 59 -20.54 -25.30 48.71
N ALA A 60 -21.25 -24.70 47.75
CA ALA A 60 -22.63 -24.25 47.93
C ALA A 60 -23.70 -25.28 47.51
N GLY A 61 -23.30 -26.35 46.83
CA GLY A 61 -24.24 -27.33 46.23
C GLY A 61 -25.14 -26.73 45.15
N LYS A 62 -24.78 -25.55 44.61
CA LYS A 62 -25.53 -24.82 43.58
C LYS A 62 -24.55 -24.29 42.55
N LEU A 63 -24.92 -24.36 41.27
CA LEU A 63 -24.08 -23.88 40.17
C LEU A 63 -23.73 -22.39 40.37
N ALA A 64 -22.44 -22.10 40.52
CA ALA A 64 -21.91 -20.76 40.71
C ALA A 64 -21.00 -20.38 39.53
N HIS A 65 -21.09 -19.13 39.10
CA HIS A 65 -20.32 -18.60 37.97
C HIS A 65 -19.48 -17.41 38.41
N ASN A 66 -18.28 -17.29 37.82
CA ASN A 66 -17.46 -16.09 37.90
C ASN A 66 -17.76 -15.19 36.69
N PRO A 67 -17.99 -13.88 36.92
CA PRO A 67 -18.24 -12.95 35.81
C PRO A 67 -16.95 -12.75 35.00
N GLY A 68 -17.07 -12.76 33.68
CA GLY A 68 -15.96 -12.44 32.79
C GLY A 68 -15.60 -10.96 32.76
N LEU A 69 -14.44 -10.63 32.20
CA LEU A 69 -14.01 -9.25 31.97
C LEU A 69 -15.01 -8.45 31.12
N LEU A 70 -15.67 -9.10 30.15
CA LEU A 70 -16.65 -8.49 29.25
C LEU A 70 -18.09 -8.52 29.80
N SER A 71 -18.30 -8.97 31.04
CA SER A 71 -19.63 -9.03 31.66
C SER A 71 -20.23 -7.65 31.96
N GLN A 72 -19.39 -6.61 32.01
CA GLN A 72 -19.81 -5.23 32.24
C GLN A 72 -19.28 -4.33 31.13
N GLY A 73 -20.08 -3.35 30.74
CA GLY A 73 -19.70 -2.37 29.72
C GLY A 73 -18.44 -1.58 30.09
N GLY A 74 -17.69 -1.18 29.07
CA GLY A 74 -16.40 -0.51 29.28
C GLY A 74 -15.63 -0.23 27.99
N VAL A 75 -14.53 0.49 28.15
CA VAL A 75 -13.52 0.66 27.11
C VAL A 75 -12.56 -0.52 27.18
N VAL A 76 -12.56 -1.35 26.14
CA VAL A 76 -11.70 -2.52 26.01
C VAL A 76 -10.48 -2.13 25.19
N ILE A 77 -9.29 -2.26 25.77
CA ILE A 77 -8.03 -1.98 25.10
C ILE A 77 -7.34 -3.29 24.79
N VAL A 78 -7.05 -3.49 23.50
CA VAL A 78 -6.36 -4.68 22.99
C VAL A 78 -4.99 -4.25 22.48
N PRO A 79 -3.91 -4.43 23.27
CA PRO A 79 -2.55 -4.27 22.77
C PRO A 79 -2.23 -5.36 21.75
N MET A 80 -1.34 -5.07 20.80
CA MET A 80 -0.92 -6.00 19.75
C MET A 80 -2.12 -6.59 18.99
N ALA A 81 -3.09 -5.74 18.65
CA ALA A 81 -4.37 -6.16 18.09
C ALA A 81 -4.22 -6.89 16.75
N GLU A 82 -3.12 -6.67 16.01
CA GLU A 82 -2.74 -7.41 14.81
C GLU A 82 -2.49 -8.90 15.06
N ARG A 83 -2.27 -9.31 16.33
CA ARG A 83 -2.05 -10.70 16.74
C ARG A 83 -3.32 -11.43 17.17
N CYS A 84 -4.48 -10.80 17.10
CA CYS A 84 -5.76 -11.43 17.42
C CYS A 84 -6.01 -12.60 16.46
N SER A 85 -6.29 -13.80 17.01
CA SER A 85 -6.79 -14.90 16.20
C SER A 85 -8.19 -14.57 15.67
N ALA A 86 -8.59 -15.22 14.56
CA ALA A 86 -9.92 -15.03 13.98
C ALA A 86 -11.04 -15.31 15.00
N ASP A 87 -10.89 -16.37 15.80
CA ASP A 87 -11.88 -16.75 16.82
C ASP A 87 -11.98 -15.72 17.95
N PHE A 88 -10.85 -15.15 18.37
CA PHE A 88 -10.83 -14.11 19.40
C PHE A 88 -11.43 -12.81 18.88
N ALA A 89 -11.09 -12.43 17.64
CA ALA A 89 -11.66 -11.26 16.97
C ALA A 89 -13.19 -11.37 16.79
N ALA A 90 -13.70 -12.54 16.38
CA ALA A 90 -15.14 -12.77 16.24
C ALA A 90 -15.89 -12.63 17.57
N ARG A 91 -15.31 -13.14 18.66
CA ARG A 91 -15.86 -13.05 20.02
C ARG A 91 -15.91 -11.62 20.55
N LEU A 92 -14.82 -10.87 20.39
CA LEU A 92 -14.81 -9.44 20.74
C LEU A 92 -15.78 -8.63 19.89
N ALA A 93 -15.90 -8.93 18.61
CA ALA A 93 -16.86 -8.31 17.71
C ALA A 93 -18.31 -8.55 18.16
N LEU A 94 -18.65 -9.78 18.56
CA LEU A 94 -19.98 -10.11 19.10
C LEU A 94 -20.26 -9.35 20.40
N SER A 95 -19.27 -9.28 21.29
CA SER A 95 -19.37 -8.50 22.53
C SER A 95 -19.57 -7.01 22.23
N GLN A 96 -18.85 -6.45 21.26
CA GLN A 96 -19.02 -5.06 20.84
C GLN A 96 -20.41 -4.80 20.23
N ASP A 97 -20.93 -5.72 19.42
CA ASP A 97 -22.25 -5.62 18.79
C ASP A 97 -23.40 -5.61 19.82
N SER A 98 -23.18 -6.07 21.05
CA SER A 98 -24.14 -5.92 22.17
C SER A 98 -24.34 -4.47 22.62
N GLY A 99 -23.49 -3.54 22.17
CA GLY A 99 -23.57 -2.12 22.52
C GLY A 99 -23.07 -1.79 23.93
N MET A 100 -22.31 -2.68 24.57
CA MET A 100 -21.74 -2.44 25.89
C MET A 100 -20.30 -1.91 25.87
N HIS A 101 -19.57 -2.11 24.77
CA HIS A 101 -18.13 -1.90 24.73
C HIS A 101 -17.68 -0.97 23.62
N CYS A 102 -16.65 -0.18 23.92
CA CYS A 102 -15.86 0.58 22.96
C CYS A 102 -14.49 -0.09 22.85
N LEU A 103 -14.03 -0.42 21.64
CA LEU A 103 -12.73 -1.08 21.46
C LEU A 103 -11.63 -0.07 21.09
N ILE A 104 -10.48 -0.16 21.76
CA ILE A 104 -9.26 0.53 21.40
C ILE A 104 -8.25 -0.53 20.97
N LEU A 105 -7.99 -0.61 19.67
CA LEU A 105 -7.09 -1.59 19.10
C LEU A 105 -5.75 -0.93 18.84
N LEU A 106 -4.71 -1.37 19.54
CA LEU A 106 -3.36 -0.88 19.32
C LEU A 106 -2.67 -1.85 18.36
N ASP A 107 -2.49 -1.41 17.13
CA ASP A 107 -1.78 -2.11 16.07
C ASP A 107 -0.29 -1.78 16.15
N GLU A 108 0.51 -2.77 16.57
CA GLU A 108 1.96 -2.66 16.69
C GLU A 108 2.69 -3.24 15.45
N GLY A 109 1.94 -3.57 14.39
CA GLY A 109 2.44 -4.18 13.17
C GLY A 109 3.58 -3.41 12.53
N ALA A 110 4.68 -4.10 12.25
CA ALA A 110 5.85 -3.51 11.60
C ALA A 110 5.70 -3.50 10.07
N GLU A 111 5.02 -4.50 9.54
CA GLU A 111 4.80 -4.70 8.11
C GLU A 111 3.32 -4.42 7.75
N PRO A 112 2.99 -4.03 6.50
CA PRO A 112 1.60 -3.78 6.08
C PRO A 112 0.69 -5.02 6.20
N GLU A 113 1.26 -6.22 6.10
CA GLU A 113 0.56 -7.50 6.27
C GLU A 113 0.19 -7.79 7.73
N GLU A 114 0.90 -7.16 8.67
CA GLU A 114 0.57 -7.18 10.09
C GLU A 114 -0.45 -6.05 10.34
N ALA A 115 -1.73 -6.42 10.29
CA ALA A 115 -2.84 -5.50 10.47
C ALA A 115 -3.94 -6.14 11.32
N VAL A 116 -4.75 -5.28 11.93
CA VAL A 116 -5.91 -5.69 12.71
C VAL A 116 -6.95 -6.38 11.81
N SER A 117 -7.57 -7.43 12.33
CA SER A 117 -8.66 -8.13 11.65
C SER A 117 -9.78 -7.19 11.20
N THR A 118 -10.21 -7.33 9.95
CA THR A 118 -11.34 -6.58 9.38
C THR A 118 -12.64 -6.77 10.15
N ILE A 119 -12.82 -7.94 10.78
CA ILE A 119 -13.96 -8.24 11.66
C ILE A 119 -14.06 -7.21 12.79
N LEU A 120 -12.93 -6.77 13.34
CA LEU A 120 -12.91 -5.75 14.38
C LEU A 120 -12.88 -4.35 13.79
N SER A 121 -11.97 -4.07 12.85
CA SER A 121 -11.76 -2.70 12.35
C SER A 121 -12.97 -2.13 11.62
N GLU A 122 -13.80 -2.95 10.96
CA GLU A 122 -15.03 -2.50 10.32
C GLU A 122 -16.03 -1.88 11.32
N ARG A 123 -15.97 -2.29 12.60
CA ARG A 123 -16.86 -1.81 13.67
C ARG A 123 -16.42 -0.49 14.32
N LEU A 124 -15.22 -0.01 14.00
CA LEU A 124 -14.60 1.14 14.67
C LEU A 124 -14.63 2.39 13.79
N ALA A 125 -15.16 3.50 14.27
CA ALA A 125 -15.24 4.73 13.50
C ALA A 125 -13.87 5.14 12.93
N PHE A 126 -12.83 5.12 13.76
CA PHE A 126 -11.54 5.72 13.44
C PHE A 126 -10.44 4.69 13.18
N HIS A 127 -9.57 5.02 12.23
CA HIS A 127 -8.30 4.35 11.99
C HIS A 127 -7.20 5.41 11.88
N ILE A 128 -6.28 5.42 12.83
CA ILE A 128 -5.26 6.47 12.98
C ILE A 128 -3.87 5.84 12.89
N ASP A 129 -2.99 6.41 12.09
CA ASP A 129 -1.56 6.03 12.05
C ASP A 129 -0.72 7.13 12.71
N LEU A 130 0.04 6.76 13.75
CA LEU A 130 0.92 7.67 14.48
C LEU A 130 2.41 7.48 14.10
N GLY A 131 2.74 6.62 13.14
CA GLY A 131 4.10 6.23 12.78
C GLY A 131 4.99 7.37 12.25
N GLY A 132 4.39 8.48 11.81
CA GLY A 132 5.10 9.67 11.33
C GLY A 132 5.14 10.85 12.32
N ILE A 133 4.54 10.72 13.50
CA ILE A 133 4.39 11.83 14.46
C ILE A 133 5.58 11.84 15.42
N THR A 134 6.19 13.01 15.59
CA THR A 134 7.27 13.22 16.56
C THR A 134 6.72 13.46 17.96
N VAL A 135 7.54 13.24 19.00
CA VAL A 135 7.14 13.50 20.40
C VAL A 135 6.76 14.96 20.62
N SER A 136 7.43 15.90 19.95
CA SER A 136 7.12 17.34 19.99
C SER A 136 5.79 17.69 19.35
N GLU A 137 5.29 16.88 18.41
CA GLU A 137 3.99 17.07 17.76
C GLU A 137 2.86 16.34 18.50
N ALA A 138 3.20 15.40 19.39
CA ALA A 138 2.26 14.67 20.22
C ALA A 138 1.72 15.52 21.39
N VAL A 139 1.35 16.77 21.09
CA VAL A 139 0.72 17.73 22.00
C VAL A 139 -0.78 17.65 21.81
N TRP A 140 -1.51 17.43 22.90
CA TRP A 140 -2.95 17.29 22.87
C TRP A 140 -3.62 18.58 23.32
N PRO A 141 -4.71 19.00 22.66
CA PRO A 141 -5.44 20.18 23.05
C PRO A 141 -6.06 20.04 24.45
N ASP A 142 -6.30 21.20 25.06
CA ASP A 142 -6.97 21.34 26.35
C ASP A 142 -8.32 20.62 26.35
N GLU A 143 -8.76 20.22 27.54
CA GLU A 143 -9.93 19.40 27.73
C GLU A 143 -11.22 20.17 27.36
N PRO A 144 -11.96 19.77 26.31
CA PRO A 144 -13.26 20.36 26.03
C PRO A 144 -14.25 19.92 27.12
N ASP A 145 -15.31 20.70 27.35
CA ASP A 145 -16.42 20.28 28.23
C ASP A 145 -17.17 19.09 27.61
N LEU A 146 -16.71 17.89 27.94
CA LEU A 146 -17.23 16.62 27.45
C LEU A 146 -18.65 16.34 27.95
N ARG A 147 -19.04 16.86 29.12
CA ARG A 147 -20.37 16.63 29.68
C ARG A 147 -21.42 17.40 28.89
N ALA A 148 -21.20 18.70 28.71
CA ALA A 148 -22.09 19.52 27.89
C ALA A 148 -22.13 19.04 26.43
N ALA A 149 -20.99 18.58 25.89
CA ALA A 149 -20.93 17.99 24.54
C ALA A 149 -21.80 16.73 24.42
N ARG A 150 -21.74 15.80 25.39
CA ARG A 150 -22.56 14.58 25.40
C ARG A 150 -24.06 14.89 25.44
N ASP A 151 -24.46 15.88 26.21
CA ASP A 151 -25.87 16.28 26.32
C ASP A 151 -26.37 16.89 24.99
N ARG A 152 -25.58 17.79 24.38
CA ARG A 152 -25.90 18.38 23.06
C ARG A 152 -25.94 17.35 21.93
N TYR A 153 -25.07 16.34 21.97
CA TYR A 153 -25.00 15.30 20.92
C TYR A 153 -26.33 14.59 20.67
N ARG A 154 -27.12 14.35 21.73
CA ARG A 154 -28.44 13.72 21.60
C ARG A 154 -29.44 14.59 20.83
N GLY A 155 -29.28 15.92 20.91
CA GLY A 155 -30.14 16.90 20.25
C GLY A 155 -29.73 17.30 18.84
N VAL A 156 -28.58 16.86 18.33
CA VAL A 156 -28.16 17.21 16.95
C VAL A 156 -29.09 16.58 15.93
N VAL A 157 -29.70 17.44 15.10
CA VAL A 157 -30.63 17.04 14.05
C VAL A 157 -29.84 16.69 12.78
N SER A 158 -30.15 15.53 12.19
CA SER A 158 -29.72 15.17 10.85
C SER A 158 -30.93 14.98 9.94
N VAL A 159 -30.84 15.50 8.73
CA VAL A 159 -31.92 15.43 7.74
C VAL A 159 -31.76 14.20 6.83
N PRO A 160 -32.81 13.74 6.13
CA PRO A 160 -32.70 12.63 5.18
C PRO A 160 -31.63 12.83 4.10
N GLY A 161 -31.39 14.08 3.69
CA GLY A 161 -30.33 14.45 2.73
C GLY A 161 -28.91 14.08 3.21
N ASP A 162 -28.59 14.31 4.49
CA ASP A 162 -27.27 13.98 5.05
C ASP A 162 -26.98 12.48 4.97
N LYS A 163 -28.00 11.67 5.27
CA LYS A 163 -27.91 10.21 5.24
C LYS A 163 -27.69 9.72 3.81
N ARG A 164 -28.43 10.28 2.86
CA ARG A 164 -28.30 9.95 1.43
C ARG A 164 -26.89 10.27 0.94
N ARG A 165 -26.41 11.49 1.17
CA ARG A 165 -25.06 11.92 0.76
C ARG A 165 -23.96 11.04 1.33
N LEU A 166 -24.02 10.68 2.62
CA LEU A 166 -23.03 9.76 3.21
C LEU A 166 -23.05 8.37 2.56
N VAL A 167 -24.23 7.84 2.23
CA VAL A 167 -24.36 6.54 1.54
C VAL A 167 -23.84 6.61 0.11
N GLU A 168 -24.13 7.68 -0.62
CA GLU A 168 -23.62 7.92 -1.98
C GLU A 168 -22.10 8.02 -1.99
N LEU A 169 -21.52 8.83 -1.09
CA LEU A 169 -20.07 8.92 -0.92
C LEU A 169 -19.46 7.55 -0.59
N ALA A 170 -20.05 6.78 0.33
CA ALA A 170 -19.57 5.44 0.66
C ALA A 170 -19.55 4.53 -0.58
N ALA A 171 -20.59 4.60 -1.42
CA ALA A 171 -20.66 3.84 -2.66
C ALA A 171 -19.56 4.23 -3.67
N CYS A 172 -19.23 5.52 -3.79
CA CYS A 172 -18.12 6.00 -4.63
C CYS A 172 -16.76 5.39 -4.24
N PHE A 173 -16.54 5.10 -2.96
CA PHE A 173 -15.32 4.45 -2.46
C PHE A 173 -15.39 2.91 -2.47
N GLY A 174 -16.44 2.32 -3.04
CA GLY A 174 -16.66 0.87 -3.04
C GLY A 174 -16.98 0.29 -1.65
N ILE A 175 -17.53 1.11 -0.75
CA ILE A 175 -17.90 0.71 0.60
C ILE A 175 -19.36 0.26 0.58
N HIS A 176 -19.58 -1.06 0.59
CA HIS A 176 -20.94 -1.64 0.53
C HIS A 176 -21.58 -1.85 1.91
N SER A 177 -20.80 -1.77 2.99
CA SER A 177 -21.32 -1.94 4.34
C SER A 177 -22.00 -0.66 4.83
N LEU A 178 -23.27 -0.75 5.23
CA LEU A 178 -24.02 0.36 5.84
C LEU A 178 -23.43 0.80 7.19
N ARG A 179 -22.51 0.02 7.76
CA ARG A 179 -21.82 0.38 9.00
C ARG A 179 -20.99 1.65 8.83
N ALA A 180 -20.33 1.81 7.68
CA ALA A 180 -19.50 2.97 7.41
C ALA A 180 -20.30 4.28 7.40
N PRO A 181 -21.38 4.45 6.60
CA PRO A 181 -22.18 5.67 6.63
C PRO A 181 -22.88 5.90 7.97
N MET A 182 -23.26 4.84 8.71
CA MET A 182 -23.78 5.00 10.07
C MET A 182 -22.73 5.58 11.03
N LEU A 183 -21.49 5.08 10.98
CA LEU A 183 -20.39 5.60 11.78
C LEU A 183 -20.04 7.03 11.37
N ALA A 184 -19.99 7.32 10.07
CA ALA A 184 -19.75 8.66 9.54
C ALA A 184 -20.83 9.65 10.01
N LEU A 185 -22.11 9.28 10.00
CA LEU A 185 -23.18 10.14 10.52
C LEU A 185 -22.99 10.47 12.01
N ARG A 186 -22.55 9.50 12.82
CA ARG A 186 -22.23 9.72 14.24
C ARG A 186 -21.02 10.65 14.41
N VAL A 187 -19.99 10.48 13.58
CA VAL A 187 -18.82 11.36 13.55
C VAL A 187 -19.22 12.78 13.17
N ALA A 188 -20.05 12.96 12.14
CA ALA A 188 -20.55 14.26 11.71
C ALA A 188 -21.30 14.97 12.84
N ARG A 189 -22.20 14.26 13.54
CA ARG A 189 -22.90 14.79 14.72
C ARG A 189 -21.94 15.17 15.84
N ALA A 190 -20.93 14.35 16.11
CA ALA A 190 -19.93 14.65 17.13
C ALA A 190 -19.09 15.89 16.76
N HIS A 191 -18.77 16.05 15.48
CA HIS A 191 -18.07 17.23 14.97
C HIS A 191 -18.93 18.51 15.06
N ALA A 192 -20.22 18.43 14.72
CA ALA A 192 -21.15 19.53 14.84
C ALA A 192 -21.23 20.05 16.30
N VAL A 193 -21.34 19.13 17.27
CA VAL A 193 -21.32 19.48 18.71
C VAL A 193 -20.04 20.17 19.13
N LEU A 194 -18.88 19.67 18.70
CA LEU A 194 -17.58 20.26 19.01
C LEU A 194 -17.43 21.65 18.39
N SER A 195 -18.12 21.88 17.28
CA SER A 195 -18.21 23.19 16.61
C SER A 195 -19.30 24.10 17.21
N GLY A 196 -20.01 23.66 18.25
CA GLY A 196 -21.10 24.42 18.89
C GLY A 196 -22.41 24.46 18.10
N ARG A 197 -22.60 23.60 17.09
CA ARG A 197 -23.77 23.56 16.21
C ARG A 197 -24.78 22.48 16.64
N ALA A 198 -26.06 22.71 16.33
CA ALA A 198 -27.19 21.80 16.62
C ALA A 198 -27.74 21.08 15.38
N SER A 199 -27.27 21.44 14.19
CA SER A 199 -27.59 20.80 12.90
C SER A 199 -26.30 20.49 12.17
N LEU A 200 -26.35 19.53 11.24
CA LEU A 200 -25.20 19.20 10.40
C LEU A 200 -25.02 20.22 9.29
N GLU A 201 -23.76 20.58 9.03
CA GLU A 201 -23.33 21.33 7.86
C GLU A 201 -22.41 20.48 6.97
N TYR A 202 -22.14 20.98 5.77
CA TYR A 202 -21.25 20.35 4.79
C TYR A 202 -19.89 19.97 5.39
N ALA A 203 -19.30 20.85 6.19
CA ALA A 203 -18.00 20.60 6.83
C ALA A 203 -18.03 19.37 7.75
N ASP A 204 -19.15 19.10 8.42
CA ASP A 204 -19.31 17.94 9.30
C ASP A 204 -19.34 16.64 8.51
N ILE A 205 -20.05 16.64 7.37
CA ILE A 205 -20.14 15.48 6.46
C ILE A 205 -18.77 15.19 5.85
N ARG A 206 -18.06 16.21 5.37
CA ARG A 206 -16.72 16.08 4.80
C ARG A 206 -15.74 15.48 5.81
N ILE A 207 -15.64 16.06 7.01
CA ILE A 207 -14.74 15.59 8.06
C ILE A 207 -15.10 14.16 8.49
N ALA A 208 -16.39 13.83 8.56
CA ALA A 208 -16.82 12.48 8.86
C ALA A 208 -16.38 11.46 7.80
N ALA A 209 -16.53 11.80 6.52
CA ALA A 209 -16.08 10.93 5.43
C ALA A 209 -14.54 10.74 5.47
N GLU A 210 -13.78 11.83 5.66
CA GLU A 210 -12.31 11.82 5.78
C GLU A 210 -11.81 10.93 6.93
N LEU A 211 -12.53 10.92 8.07
CA LEU A 211 -12.12 10.16 9.24
C LEU A 211 -12.55 8.69 9.23
N VAL A 212 -13.61 8.33 8.47
CA VAL A 212 -14.27 7.01 8.57
C VAL A 212 -14.07 6.15 7.32
N TYR A 213 -13.98 6.73 6.13
CA TYR A 213 -13.97 5.97 4.88
C TYR A 213 -12.61 5.45 4.41
N PRO A 214 -11.46 6.14 4.62
CA PRO A 214 -10.21 5.75 3.97
C PRO A 214 -9.76 4.30 4.19
N HIS A 215 -9.84 3.77 5.42
CA HIS A 215 -9.42 2.39 5.71
C HIS A 215 -10.42 1.33 5.27
N ARG A 216 -11.61 1.74 4.81
CA ARG A 216 -12.69 0.85 4.36
C ARG A 216 -12.87 0.85 2.85
N ALA A 217 -12.35 1.87 2.18
CA ALA A 217 -12.46 2.00 0.74
C ALA A 217 -11.90 0.75 0.05
N THR A 218 -12.53 0.36 -1.04
CA THR A 218 -12.05 -0.75 -1.89
C THR A 218 -11.75 -0.27 -3.31
N ILE A 219 -12.29 0.90 -3.66
CA ILE A 219 -12.16 1.55 -4.95
C ILE A 219 -11.75 3.00 -4.67
N ALA A 220 -10.72 3.49 -5.37
CA ALA A 220 -10.51 4.94 -5.45
C ALA A 220 -11.46 5.48 -6.54
N PRO A 221 -12.35 6.43 -6.22
CA PRO A 221 -13.27 6.98 -7.19
C PRO A 221 -12.53 7.66 -8.33
N GLN A 222 -13.02 7.41 -9.55
CA GLN A 222 -12.64 8.16 -10.75
C GLN A 222 -13.59 9.36 -10.85
N PRO A 223 -13.11 10.56 -11.19
CA PRO A 223 -14.01 11.65 -11.55
C PRO A 223 -14.86 11.21 -12.73
N ASP A 224 -16.18 11.42 -12.64
CA ASP A 224 -17.10 11.11 -13.74
C ASP A 224 -16.78 12.02 -14.93
N ASP A 225 -16.21 11.48 -16.01
CA ASP A 225 -16.14 12.11 -17.34
C ASP A 225 -17.52 12.11 -18.03
N LYS A 226 -18.60 12.37 -17.28
CA LYS A 226 -19.98 12.38 -17.78
C LYS A 226 -20.57 13.77 -17.83
N GLU A 227 -19.86 14.71 -18.45
CA GLU A 227 -20.47 15.98 -18.85
C GLU A 227 -19.74 16.63 -20.03
N GLN A 228 -19.58 15.89 -21.15
CA GLN A 228 -19.21 16.51 -22.43
C GLN A 228 -19.57 15.62 -23.62
N SER A 229 -20.86 15.27 -23.74
CA SER A 229 -21.43 14.77 -24.99
C SER A 229 -22.92 15.11 -25.10
N ALA A 230 -23.22 16.41 -25.12
CA ALA A 230 -24.46 16.90 -25.74
C ALA A 230 -24.09 17.93 -26.82
N PRO A 231 -24.54 17.76 -28.08
CA PRO A 231 -24.39 18.78 -29.10
C PRO A 231 -25.25 20.01 -28.75
N PRO A 232 -24.87 21.22 -29.18
CA PRO A 232 -25.63 22.43 -28.86
C PRO A 232 -26.93 22.44 -29.68
N GLU A 233 -28.07 22.20 -29.03
CA GLU A 233 -29.38 22.54 -29.58
C GLU A 233 -29.80 23.94 -29.13
N GLU A 234 -30.35 24.67 -30.10
CA GLU A 234 -30.66 26.09 -30.07
C GLU A 234 -31.73 26.46 -29.03
N ALA A 235 -31.55 27.65 -28.47
CA ALA A 235 -32.43 28.27 -27.51
C ALA A 235 -33.89 28.38 -27.97
N LYS A 236 -34.82 27.89 -27.14
CA LYS A 236 -36.15 28.47 -26.98
C LYS A 236 -36.48 28.62 -25.50
N ALA A 237 -36.67 29.87 -25.09
CA ALA A 237 -37.15 30.26 -23.79
C ALA A 237 -38.60 29.82 -23.61
N GLN A 238 -38.89 29.13 -22.50
CA GLN A 238 -40.19 29.14 -21.83
C GLN A 238 -39.93 29.13 -20.32
N GLU A 239 -40.40 30.19 -19.68
CA GLU A 239 -40.46 30.36 -18.22
C GLU A 239 -41.48 29.38 -17.65
N GLU A 240 -41.10 28.59 -16.64
CA GLU A 240 -42.05 28.09 -15.66
C GLU A 240 -41.36 27.86 -14.30
N ASN A 241 -42.01 28.38 -13.26
CA ASN A 241 -41.54 28.49 -11.89
C ASN A 241 -41.26 27.14 -11.22
N GLY A 242 -40.12 27.04 -10.53
CA GLY A 242 -39.84 25.92 -9.62
C GLY A 242 -38.64 26.18 -8.72
N TYR A 243 -38.91 26.43 -7.44
CA TYR A 243 -38.04 26.25 -6.27
C TYR A 243 -36.53 26.43 -6.44
N VAL A 244 -36.00 27.53 -5.90
CA VAL A 244 -34.56 27.74 -5.69
C VAL A 244 -34.10 26.78 -4.60
N ASP A 245 -33.51 25.64 -4.98
CA ASP A 245 -32.76 24.81 -4.05
C ASP A 245 -31.40 25.46 -3.78
N SER A 246 -31.08 25.48 -2.50
CA SER A 246 -29.90 26.04 -1.88
C SER A 246 -28.61 25.37 -2.37
N ALA A 247 -27.78 26.13 -3.08
CA ALA A 247 -26.33 25.95 -3.25
C ALA A 247 -25.84 24.49 -3.30
N GLU A 248 -25.97 23.85 -4.47
CA GLU A 248 -25.23 22.63 -4.79
C GLU A 248 -23.73 22.91 -4.75
N ILE A 249 -23.07 22.44 -3.68
CA ILE A 249 -21.62 22.36 -3.57
C ILE A 249 -21.21 20.96 -4.06
N PRO A 250 -20.21 20.81 -4.96
CA PRO A 250 -19.94 19.53 -5.61
C PRO A 250 -19.41 18.47 -4.63
N ASP A 251 -20.10 17.33 -4.56
CA ASP A 251 -19.66 16.13 -3.82
C ASP A 251 -18.24 15.68 -4.25
N ASP A 252 -17.80 16.09 -5.44
CA ASP A 252 -16.44 15.94 -5.98
C ASP A 252 -15.34 16.45 -5.05
N LEU A 253 -15.58 17.53 -4.28
CA LEU A 253 -14.58 18.06 -3.34
C LEU A 253 -14.38 17.15 -2.13
N ILE A 254 -15.44 16.49 -1.64
CA ILE A 254 -15.35 15.49 -0.58
C ILE A 254 -14.67 14.24 -1.11
N VAL A 255 -15.04 13.84 -2.33
CA VAL A 255 -14.42 12.70 -3.00
C VAL A 255 -12.90 12.91 -3.14
N ALA A 256 -12.49 14.10 -3.56
CA ALA A 256 -11.07 14.45 -3.68
C ALA A 256 -10.33 14.43 -2.34
N SER A 257 -10.94 14.92 -1.25
CA SER A 257 -10.28 14.97 0.05
C SER A 257 -10.12 13.59 0.69
N VAL A 258 -11.14 12.74 0.61
CA VAL A 258 -11.05 11.35 1.08
C VAL A 258 -10.08 10.55 0.22
N LYS A 259 -10.04 10.79 -1.10
CA LYS A 259 -9.08 10.15 -2.00
C LYS A 259 -7.62 10.45 -1.63
N ALA A 260 -7.33 11.65 -1.13
CA ALA A 260 -5.99 12.02 -0.66
C ALA A 260 -5.55 11.25 0.61
N LEU A 261 -6.49 10.65 1.33
CA LEU A 261 -6.25 9.89 2.56
C LEU A 261 -6.29 8.36 2.35
N LEU A 262 -6.59 7.90 1.13
CA LEU A 262 -6.67 6.48 0.82
C LEU A 262 -5.31 5.79 1.00
N PRO A 263 -5.29 4.57 1.56
CA PRO A 263 -4.09 3.74 1.57
C PRO A 263 -3.50 3.56 0.16
N ASP A 264 -2.17 3.63 0.05
CA ASP A 264 -1.43 3.60 -1.22
C ASP A 264 -1.83 2.43 -2.14
N HIS A 265 -2.13 1.27 -1.55
CA HIS A 265 -2.51 0.06 -2.29
C HIS A 265 -3.89 0.11 -2.98
N LEU A 266 -4.79 1.02 -2.58
CA LEU A 266 -6.12 1.20 -3.19
C LEU A 266 -6.12 2.26 -4.28
N LEU A 267 -5.25 3.26 -4.14
CA LEU A 267 -4.90 4.15 -5.24
C LEU A 267 -4.32 3.33 -6.41
N ASP A 268 -3.69 2.18 -6.13
CA ASP A 268 -3.18 1.25 -7.13
C ASP A 268 -4.25 0.34 -7.77
N SER A 269 -5.34 -0.01 -7.08
CA SER A 269 -6.38 -0.95 -7.56
C SER A 269 -7.49 -0.31 -8.39
N SER A 270 -7.77 0.98 -8.17
CA SER A 270 -8.81 1.78 -8.83
C SER A 270 -8.65 2.01 -10.34
N GLN A 271 -7.51 1.61 -10.93
CA GLN A 271 -7.25 1.77 -12.36
C GLN A 271 -7.18 0.44 -13.12
N GLY A 272 -7.66 -0.66 -12.52
CA GLY A 272 -7.63 -1.99 -13.13
C GLY A 272 -8.94 -2.75 -13.04
N GLN A 273 -10.01 -2.30 -13.70
CA GLN A 273 -11.09 -3.22 -14.06
C GLN A 273 -10.71 -4.00 -15.33
N MET A 274 -10.06 -5.15 -15.15
CA MET A 274 -10.09 -6.25 -16.12
C MET A 274 -10.23 -7.57 -15.37
N ARG A 275 -11.20 -8.35 -15.85
CA ARG A 275 -11.73 -9.58 -15.25
C ARG A 275 -10.69 -10.71 -15.28
N GLY A 276 -10.64 -11.47 -14.19
CA GLY A 276 -10.39 -12.91 -14.15
C GLY A 276 -9.11 -13.45 -14.79
N ALA A 277 -8.05 -13.58 -14.01
CA ALA A 277 -7.10 -14.70 -14.11
C ALA A 277 -6.41 -14.91 -12.76
N ALA A 278 -6.23 -16.17 -12.37
CA ALA A 278 -5.58 -16.58 -11.13
C ALA A 278 -4.20 -15.92 -10.92
N PRO A 279 -3.74 -15.72 -9.68
CA PRO A 279 -2.48 -15.03 -9.41
C PRO A 279 -1.29 -15.92 -9.79
N SER A 280 -0.82 -15.76 -11.02
CA SER A 280 0.51 -16.18 -11.45
C SER A 280 1.50 -15.07 -11.06
N GLY A 281 2.31 -15.37 -10.03
CA GLY A 281 3.23 -14.48 -9.33
C GLY A 281 3.86 -13.33 -10.12
N THR A 282 3.55 -12.12 -9.66
CA THR A 282 4.26 -10.88 -9.95
C THR A 282 5.11 -10.49 -8.73
N GLY A 283 6.34 -10.03 -8.95
CA GLY A 283 7.10 -9.28 -7.96
C GLY A 283 8.39 -9.94 -7.47
N ALA A 284 9.49 -9.18 -7.60
CA ALA A 284 10.88 -9.46 -7.25
C ALA A 284 11.60 -10.43 -8.21
N GLY A 285 12.83 -10.04 -8.57
CA GLY A 285 13.65 -10.68 -9.61
C GLY A 285 13.79 -12.20 -9.48
N LEU A 286 14.32 -12.83 -10.54
CA LEU A 286 14.42 -14.29 -10.71
C LEU A 286 14.60 -15.01 -9.36
N ARG A 287 13.55 -15.74 -8.95
CA ARG A 287 13.53 -16.51 -7.70
C ARG A 287 14.73 -17.43 -7.68
N LYS A 288 15.69 -17.15 -6.80
CA LYS A 288 16.85 -18.01 -6.62
C LYS A 288 16.68 -18.74 -5.31
N THR A 289 16.82 -20.07 -5.35
CA THR A 289 16.87 -20.87 -4.14
C THR A 289 18.21 -20.60 -3.47
N GLY A 290 18.19 -19.87 -2.36
CA GLY A 290 19.35 -19.57 -1.53
C GLY A 290 19.51 -20.60 -0.41
N ASN A 291 20.74 -20.97 -0.10
CA ASN A 291 21.04 -21.95 0.97
C ASN A 291 21.49 -21.26 2.27
N ARG A 292 21.55 -19.92 2.32
CA ARG A 292 22.22 -19.18 3.41
C ARG A 292 21.44 -17.98 3.96
N ARG A 293 20.55 -17.33 3.19
CA ARG A 293 19.79 -16.12 3.60
C ARG A 293 18.51 -15.97 2.77
N GLY A 294 17.48 -15.31 3.31
CA GLY A 294 16.20 -15.04 2.61
C GLY A 294 14.95 -15.46 3.40
N ARG A 295 13.77 -15.44 2.77
CA ARG A 295 12.51 -15.94 3.38
C ARG A 295 12.63 -17.45 3.60
N PRO A 296 12.39 -17.99 4.81
CA PRO A 296 12.51 -19.42 5.04
C PRO A 296 11.46 -20.18 4.23
N LEU A 297 11.91 -21.10 3.38
CA LEU A 297 11.05 -22.01 2.61
C LEU A 297 10.88 -23.34 3.38
N PRO A 298 9.80 -24.09 3.11
CA PRO A 298 9.60 -25.41 3.68
C PRO A 298 10.82 -26.31 3.46
N ALA A 299 11.30 -26.91 4.55
CA ALA A 299 12.46 -27.79 4.51
C ALA A 299 12.16 -29.04 3.68
N ARG A 300 13.13 -29.49 2.88
CA ARG A 300 12.99 -30.68 2.01
C ARG A 300 13.84 -31.84 2.51
N PRO A 301 13.46 -33.10 2.24
CA PRO A 301 14.35 -34.23 2.43
C PRO A 301 15.68 -33.99 1.72
N GLY A 302 16.80 -34.25 2.39
CA GLY A 302 18.10 -34.06 1.77
C GLY A 302 19.22 -34.68 2.58
N ARG A 303 20.43 -34.68 2.01
CA ARG A 303 21.61 -35.32 2.60
C ARG A 303 22.57 -34.29 3.16
N ILE A 304 23.52 -34.74 3.97
CA ILE A 304 24.63 -33.94 4.45
C ILE A 304 25.65 -33.84 3.31
N ASP A 305 25.67 -32.71 2.61
CA ASP A 305 26.54 -32.44 1.47
C ASP A 305 27.56 -31.31 1.77
N GLY A 306 27.55 -30.78 2.99
CA GLY A 306 28.38 -29.65 3.43
C GLY A 306 28.00 -28.29 2.82
N ARG A 307 27.05 -28.26 1.88
CA ARG A 307 26.61 -27.04 1.19
C ARG A 307 25.30 -26.50 1.77
N ASN A 308 24.41 -27.40 2.19
CA ASN A 308 23.09 -27.05 2.69
C ASN A 308 23.03 -27.22 4.22
N ARG A 309 22.48 -26.22 4.92
CA ARG A 309 22.27 -26.31 6.38
C ARG A 309 21.12 -27.29 6.67
N ILE A 310 21.25 -28.08 7.74
CA ILE A 310 20.19 -28.96 8.22
C ILE A 310 19.18 -28.13 9.02
N ASP A 311 17.88 -28.36 8.77
CA ASP A 311 16.80 -27.85 9.61
C ASP A 311 16.58 -28.83 10.77
N LEU A 312 17.17 -28.50 11.93
CA LEU A 312 17.13 -29.35 13.12
C LEU A 312 15.69 -29.65 13.57
N LEU A 313 14.80 -28.66 13.54
CA LEU A 313 13.42 -28.82 13.99
C LEU A 313 12.62 -29.68 13.01
N ALA A 314 12.77 -29.46 11.71
CA ALA A 314 12.10 -30.28 10.70
C ALA A 314 12.63 -31.72 10.69
N THR A 315 13.93 -31.91 10.93
CA THR A 315 14.53 -33.26 11.09
C THR A 315 14.04 -33.97 12.34
N LEU A 316 13.96 -33.26 13.47
CA LEU A 316 13.38 -33.82 14.70
C LEU A 316 11.91 -34.21 14.51
N LYS A 317 11.11 -33.33 13.88
CA LYS A 317 9.70 -33.62 13.56
C LYS A 317 9.55 -34.83 12.62
N ALA A 318 10.45 -34.98 11.63
CA ALA A 318 10.44 -36.13 10.74
C ALA A 318 10.84 -37.44 11.45
N ALA A 319 11.78 -37.37 12.39
CA ALA A 319 12.26 -38.53 13.14
C ALA A 319 11.36 -38.94 14.32
N ALA A 320 10.60 -38.00 14.89
CA ALA A 320 9.82 -38.19 16.13
C ALA A 320 8.83 -39.38 16.09
N PRO A 321 8.03 -39.58 15.03
CA PRO A 321 7.06 -40.70 14.99
C PRO A 321 7.71 -42.08 15.05
N TRP A 322 8.98 -42.18 14.63
CA TRP A 322 9.67 -43.46 14.46
C TRP A 322 10.52 -43.87 15.66
N GLN A 323 10.65 -43.02 16.68
CA GLN A 323 11.57 -43.24 17.80
C GLN A 323 11.23 -44.51 18.59
N VAL A 324 9.94 -44.78 18.80
CA VAL A 324 9.48 -45.96 19.56
C VAL A 324 9.86 -47.27 18.85
N LEU A 325 9.73 -47.33 17.52
CA LEU A 325 10.08 -48.51 16.73
C LEU A 325 11.60 -48.68 16.66
N ARG A 326 12.33 -47.60 16.36
CA ARG A 326 13.79 -47.63 16.20
C ARG A 326 14.53 -47.91 17.50
N GLY A 327 13.98 -47.47 18.63
CA GLY A 327 14.52 -47.75 19.96
C GLY A 327 14.45 -49.23 20.35
N LYS A 328 13.54 -50.02 19.77
CA LYS A 328 13.45 -51.47 19.99
C LYS A 328 14.43 -52.27 19.11
N THR A 329 14.77 -51.73 17.94
CA THR A 329 15.60 -52.42 16.93
C THR A 329 17.08 -52.06 17.03
N THR A 330 17.43 -50.90 17.58
CA THR A 330 18.81 -50.41 17.64
C THR A 330 19.49 -50.83 18.94
N ALA A 331 20.55 -51.63 18.86
CA ALA A 331 21.32 -52.10 20.02
C ALA A 331 22.13 -51.00 20.74
N GLN A 332 22.20 -49.79 20.18
CA GLN A 332 22.91 -48.64 20.77
C GLN A 332 21.95 -47.79 21.60
N HIS A 333 22.29 -47.55 22.87
CA HIS A 333 21.58 -46.65 23.79
C HIS A 333 21.74 -45.17 23.41
N ARG A 334 21.19 -44.75 22.27
CA ARG A 334 21.04 -43.34 21.91
C ARG A 334 19.63 -42.87 22.25
N LYS A 335 19.53 -41.70 22.93
CA LYS A 335 18.24 -41.10 23.32
C LYS A 335 17.35 -40.76 22.11
N VAL A 336 17.93 -40.49 20.94
CA VAL A 336 17.22 -40.23 19.68
C VAL A 336 17.98 -40.89 18.52
N VAL A 337 17.27 -41.65 17.68
CA VAL A 337 17.82 -42.37 16.53
C VAL A 337 17.41 -41.67 15.24
N PHE A 338 18.40 -41.19 14.49
CA PHE A 338 18.22 -40.54 13.18
C PHE A 338 18.70 -41.43 12.05
N TYR A 339 17.94 -41.46 10.96
CA TYR A 339 18.31 -42.07 9.69
C TYR A 339 18.48 -40.98 8.62
N PRO A 340 19.23 -41.25 7.53
CA PRO A 340 19.37 -40.31 6.42
C PRO A 340 18.06 -39.82 5.82
N SER A 341 16.98 -40.60 5.90
CA SER A 341 15.64 -40.25 5.43
C SER A 341 14.94 -39.17 6.26
N ASP A 342 15.36 -38.96 7.51
CA ASP A 342 14.80 -37.93 8.41
C ASP A 342 15.45 -36.57 8.20
N LEU A 343 16.61 -36.53 7.54
CA LEU A 343 17.34 -35.29 7.32
C LEU A 343 16.52 -34.33 6.45
N ARG A 344 16.43 -33.10 6.91
CA ARG A 344 15.70 -32.00 6.27
C ARG A 344 16.67 -30.85 6.06
N GLN A 345 16.72 -30.34 4.84
CA GLN A 345 17.57 -29.21 4.47
C GLN A 345 16.81 -27.91 4.63
N LYS A 346 17.44 -26.94 5.30
CA LYS A 346 16.95 -25.58 5.46
C LYS A 346 17.11 -24.85 4.12
N ARG A 347 16.02 -24.27 3.62
CA ARG A 347 15.99 -23.57 2.33
C ARG A 347 15.53 -22.14 2.55
N PHE A 348 16.08 -21.23 1.77
CA PHE A 348 15.67 -19.84 1.76
C PHE A 348 15.32 -19.41 0.33
N GLU A 349 14.35 -18.51 0.21
CA GLU A 349 14.05 -17.79 -1.03
C GLU A 349 14.85 -16.48 -1.03
N GLU A 350 15.76 -16.36 -2.00
CA GLU A 350 16.61 -15.18 -2.18
C GLU A 350 16.21 -14.50 -3.50
N HIS A 351 15.86 -13.22 -3.43
CA HIS A 351 15.67 -12.39 -4.61
C HIS A 351 17.01 -11.73 -4.95
N SER A 352 17.39 -11.75 -6.22
CA SER A 352 18.57 -11.02 -6.68
C SER A 352 18.30 -9.51 -6.63
N ASP A 353 19.24 -8.75 -6.06
CA ASP A 353 19.20 -7.28 -6.10
C ASP A 353 19.13 -6.83 -7.57
N ARG A 354 18.28 -5.82 -7.86
CA ARG A 354 18.02 -5.31 -9.20
C ARG A 354 18.60 -3.91 -9.38
N VAL A 355 19.03 -3.58 -10.60
CA VAL A 355 19.43 -2.23 -11.02
C VAL A 355 18.54 -1.77 -12.17
N LEU A 356 17.99 -0.57 -12.03
CA LEU A 356 17.20 0.14 -13.03
C LEU A 356 18.08 1.20 -13.69
N ILE A 357 18.28 1.07 -15.00
CA ILE A 357 19.09 1.98 -15.79
C ILE A 357 18.14 2.84 -16.62
N PHE A 358 17.98 4.10 -16.21
CA PHE A 358 17.20 5.09 -16.96
C PHE A 358 18.06 5.69 -18.05
N VAL A 359 17.58 5.63 -19.29
CA VAL A 359 18.25 6.18 -20.48
C VAL A 359 17.35 7.28 -21.03
N VAL A 360 17.72 8.53 -20.79
CA VAL A 360 16.84 9.69 -21.00
C VAL A 360 17.39 10.62 -22.08
N ASP A 361 16.52 10.97 -23.01
CA ASP A 361 16.77 11.93 -24.07
C ASP A 361 16.66 13.37 -23.57
N ALA A 362 17.71 14.18 -23.78
CA ALA A 362 17.72 15.60 -23.42
C ALA A 362 17.63 16.55 -24.63
N SER A 363 17.30 16.06 -25.83
CA SER A 363 17.29 16.85 -27.08
C SER A 363 16.02 17.71 -27.31
N GLY A 364 16.19 18.94 -27.82
CA GLY A 364 15.13 19.75 -28.47
C GLY A 364 14.61 21.04 -27.77
N SER A 365 14.23 22.06 -28.54
CA SER A 365 13.85 23.43 -28.11
C SER A 365 12.37 23.65 -27.74
N ALA A 366 11.54 22.60 -27.84
CA ALA A 366 10.19 22.56 -27.29
C ALA A 366 10.10 21.62 -26.05
N ALA A 367 11.27 21.37 -25.44
CA ALA A 367 11.48 20.30 -24.47
C ALA A 367 11.32 20.71 -23.01
N VAL A 368 11.14 21.99 -22.66
CA VAL A 368 11.01 22.36 -21.22
C VAL A 368 9.75 21.74 -20.61
N THR A 369 8.61 21.80 -21.30
CA THR A 369 7.35 21.17 -20.83
C THR A 369 7.42 19.64 -20.92
N ARG A 370 8.02 19.09 -21.99
CA ARG A 370 8.11 17.63 -22.20
C ARG A 370 9.14 16.93 -21.30
N LEU A 371 10.28 17.56 -21.03
CA LEU A 371 11.24 17.09 -20.03
C LEU A 371 10.68 17.22 -18.63
N ALA A 372 9.90 18.27 -18.33
CA ALA A 372 9.21 18.38 -17.04
C ALA A 372 8.16 17.27 -16.85
N GLU A 373 7.38 16.95 -17.89
CA GLU A 373 6.42 15.84 -17.89
C GLU A 373 7.12 14.48 -17.76
N ALA A 374 8.16 14.23 -18.56
CA ALA A 374 8.91 12.99 -18.53
C ALA A 374 9.72 12.81 -17.22
N LYS A 375 10.19 13.92 -16.63
CA LYS A 375 10.77 13.96 -15.28
C LYS A 375 9.74 13.58 -14.22
N GLY A 376 8.48 14.01 -14.35
CA GLY A 376 7.39 13.58 -13.48
C GLY A 376 7.18 12.06 -13.48
N ALA A 377 7.17 11.42 -14.64
CA ALA A 377 7.10 9.95 -14.69
C ALA A 377 8.35 9.29 -14.10
N VAL A 378 9.55 9.76 -14.45
CA VAL A 378 10.77 9.17 -13.90
C VAL A 378 10.82 9.34 -12.37
N GLU A 379 10.36 10.46 -11.82
CA GLU A 379 10.26 10.66 -10.36
C GLU A 379 9.31 9.65 -9.69
N LEU A 380 8.18 9.32 -10.31
CA LEU A 380 7.27 8.27 -9.83
C LEU A 380 7.95 6.89 -9.86
N LEU A 381 8.69 6.58 -10.92
CA LEU A 381 9.43 5.33 -11.04
C LEU A 381 10.57 5.22 -10.05
N LEU A 382 11.27 6.32 -9.78
CA LEU A 382 12.28 6.38 -8.75
C LEU A 382 11.70 6.15 -7.35
N ALA A 383 10.54 6.73 -7.06
CA ALA A 383 9.86 6.54 -5.77
C ALA A 383 9.46 5.08 -5.56
N GLN A 384 8.96 4.39 -6.59
CA GLN A 384 8.62 2.97 -6.54
C GLN A 384 9.85 2.07 -6.42
N SER A 385 10.95 2.43 -7.12
CA SER A 385 12.23 1.71 -7.04
C SER A 385 12.82 1.71 -5.63
N TYR A 386 12.60 2.79 -4.87
CA TYR A 386 13.01 2.90 -3.47
C TYR A 386 12.28 1.89 -2.57
N ALA A 387 10.95 1.74 -2.73
CA ALA A 387 10.15 0.77 -1.97
C ALA A 387 10.65 -0.67 -2.17
N ARG A 388 11.14 -1.00 -3.38
CA ARG A 388 11.65 -2.32 -3.75
C ARG A 388 13.14 -2.54 -3.48
N ARG A 389 13.84 -1.52 -2.95
CA ARG A 389 15.29 -1.49 -2.70
C ARG A 389 16.16 -1.69 -3.96
N ASP A 390 15.63 -1.32 -5.11
CA ASP A 390 16.36 -1.36 -6.37
C ASP A 390 17.46 -0.29 -6.40
N GLN A 391 18.57 -0.58 -7.06
CA GLN A 391 19.55 0.45 -7.40
C GLN A 391 19.09 1.19 -8.65
N VAL A 392 19.41 2.47 -8.73
CA VAL A 392 19.09 3.29 -9.89
C VAL A 392 20.33 3.95 -10.47
N ALA A 393 20.44 3.89 -11.79
CA ALA A 393 21.42 4.63 -12.58
C ALA A 393 20.70 5.50 -13.63
N LEU A 394 21.33 6.62 -14.00
CA LEU A 394 20.79 7.57 -14.98
C LEU A 394 21.84 7.84 -16.05
N ILE A 395 21.48 7.60 -17.29
CA ILE A 395 22.26 7.91 -18.49
C ILE A 395 21.49 8.97 -19.27
N GLY A 396 22.10 10.13 -19.45
CA GLY A 396 21.57 11.18 -20.31
C GLY A 396 22.32 11.19 -21.63
N PHE A 397 21.63 11.37 -22.75
CA PHE A 397 22.27 11.52 -24.05
C PHE A 397 21.85 12.83 -24.72
N ARG A 398 22.84 13.54 -25.29
CA ARG A 398 22.66 14.84 -25.94
C ARG A 398 23.80 15.13 -26.91
N GLY A 399 23.54 15.96 -27.91
CA GLY A 399 24.58 16.37 -28.86
C GLY A 399 25.06 15.16 -29.67
N THR A 400 26.30 14.72 -29.42
CA THR A 400 26.94 13.59 -30.11
C THR A 400 27.38 12.46 -29.16
N SER A 401 27.05 12.52 -27.86
CA SER A 401 27.48 11.52 -26.87
C SER A 401 26.42 11.19 -25.82
N ALA A 402 26.64 10.09 -25.10
CA ALA A 402 25.88 9.69 -23.92
C ALA A 402 26.78 9.72 -22.68
N GLU A 403 26.23 10.19 -21.55
CA GLU A 403 26.96 10.37 -20.29
C GLU A 403 26.22 9.70 -19.14
N LEU A 404 26.96 9.04 -18.24
CA LEU A 404 26.44 8.49 -17.01
C LEU A 404 26.31 9.61 -15.96
N LEU A 405 25.09 10.14 -15.81
CA LEU A 405 24.78 11.23 -14.88
C LEU A 405 24.65 10.76 -13.43
N LEU A 406 24.31 9.49 -13.23
CA LEU A 406 24.19 8.88 -11.91
C LEU A 406 24.67 7.43 -11.96
N SER A 407 25.73 7.14 -11.22
CA SER A 407 26.15 5.75 -10.97
C SER A 407 25.10 5.00 -10.13
N PRO A 408 24.99 3.66 -10.27
CA PRO A 408 24.03 2.85 -9.52
C PRO A 408 24.01 3.19 -8.03
N THR A 409 22.90 3.74 -7.55
CA THR A 409 22.73 4.18 -6.16
C THR A 409 21.33 3.84 -5.65
N ARG A 410 21.19 3.69 -4.34
CA ARG A 410 19.88 3.58 -3.67
C ARG A 410 19.35 4.94 -3.20
N SER A 411 20.12 6.01 -3.42
CA SER A 411 19.77 7.36 -2.98
C SER A 411 18.75 8.00 -3.92
N LEU A 412 17.48 7.96 -3.52
CA LEU A 412 16.39 8.66 -4.21
C LEU A 412 16.68 10.17 -4.33
N VAL A 413 17.24 10.77 -3.28
CA VAL A 413 17.57 12.21 -3.24
C VAL A 413 18.60 12.57 -4.31
N GLN A 414 19.63 11.74 -4.48
CA GLN A 414 20.66 11.96 -5.50
C GLN A 414 20.09 11.77 -6.90
N ALA A 415 19.24 10.76 -7.11
CA ALA A 415 18.55 10.53 -8.36
C ALA A 415 17.64 11.72 -8.75
N LYS A 416 16.84 12.23 -7.82
CA LYS A 416 15.98 13.41 -8.02
C LYS A 416 16.79 14.67 -8.37
N ARG A 417 17.93 14.89 -7.69
CA ARG A 417 18.82 16.04 -7.98
C ARG A 417 19.44 15.94 -9.37
N CYS A 418 19.93 14.76 -9.77
CA CYS A 418 20.49 14.57 -11.11
C CYS A 418 19.43 14.75 -12.21
N LEU A 419 18.21 14.26 -12.01
CA LEU A 419 17.09 14.49 -12.94
C LEU A 419 16.67 15.96 -13.01
N ALA A 420 16.69 16.68 -11.88
CA ALA A 420 16.37 18.09 -11.84
C ALA A 420 17.42 18.99 -12.52
N ALA A 421 18.67 18.54 -12.56
CA ALA A 421 19.78 19.28 -13.12
C ALA A 421 20.08 18.94 -14.60
N MET A 422 19.26 18.12 -15.27
CA MET A 422 19.51 17.73 -16.66
C MET A 422 19.43 18.94 -17.61
N PRO A 423 20.51 19.28 -18.32
CA PRO A 423 20.51 20.39 -19.28
C PRO A 423 19.73 20.01 -20.54
N GLY A 424 18.86 20.90 -21.03
CA GLY A 424 18.12 20.69 -22.28
C GLY A 424 18.88 21.18 -23.51
N GLY A 425 18.83 20.40 -24.61
CA GLY A 425 19.28 20.80 -25.95
C GLY A 425 20.35 19.89 -26.58
N GLY A 426 20.39 19.89 -27.92
CA GLY A 426 21.36 19.13 -28.73
C GLY A 426 20.73 18.09 -29.66
N GLY A 427 21.56 17.36 -30.40
CA GLY A 427 21.15 16.18 -31.18
C GLY A 427 20.80 14.98 -30.29
N THR A 428 20.26 13.94 -30.91
CA THR A 428 19.71 12.74 -30.26
C THR A 428 20.57 11.50 -30.60
N PRO A 429 21.73 11.29 -29.94
CA PRO A 429 22.61 10.15 -30.18
C PRO A 429 22.10 8.91 -29.45
N LEU A 430 20.94 8.40 -29.88
CA LEU A 430 20.24 7.29 -29.23
C LEU A 430 21.07 5.99 -29.22
N ALA A 431 21.81 5.71 -30.30
CA ALA A 431 22.71 4.56 -30.38
C ALA A 431 23.79 4.59 -29.27
N ASN A 432 24.37 5.75 -28.99
CA ASN A 432 25.36 5.91 -27.90
C ASN A 432 24.73 5.71 -26.52
N GLY A 433 23.49 6.18 -26.32
CA GLY A 433 22.74 5.96 -25.08
C GLY A 433 22.47 4.47 -24.81
N LEU A 434 22.03 3.74 -25.84
CA LEU A 434 21.83 2.29 -25.76
C LEU A 434 23.15 1.55 -25.52
N GLN A 435 24.24 1.96 -26.17
CA GLN A 435 25.55 1.36 -25.96
C GLN A 435 26.04 1.53 -24.51
N ALA A 436 25.98 2.75 -23.97
CA ALA A 436 26.34 3.03 -22.59
C ALA A 436 25.49 2.22 -21.59
N SER A 437 24.20 2.04 -21.88
CA SER A 437 23.31 1.23 -21.04
C SER A 437 23.68 -0.26 -21.05
N ALA A 438 24.11 -0.79 -22.19
CA ALA A 438 24.55 -2.18 -22.31
C ALA A 438 25.86 -2.43 -21.56
N GLU A 439 26.80 -1.50 -21.67
CA GLU A 439 28.08 -1.56 -20.95
C GLU A 439 27.86 -1.53 -19.42
N LEU A 440 26.98 -0.64 -18.94
CA LEU A 440 26.63 -0.57 -17.53
C LEU A 440 25.89 -1.85 -17.08
N ALA A 441 24.94 -2.36 -17.88
CA ALA A 441 24.22 -3.59 -17.58
C ALA A 441 25.18 -4.79 -17.46
N MET A 442 26.20 -4.89 -18.34
CA MET A 442 27.25 -5.91 -18.24
C MET A 442 28.06 -5.79 -16.96
N GLN A 443 28.43 -4.57 -16.55
CA GLN A 443 29.19 -4.33 -15.33
C GLN A 443 28.41 -4.73 -14.08
N GLU A 444 27.14 -4.33 -13.99
CA GLU A 444 26.30 -4.65 -12.82
C GLU A 444 25.93 -6.14 -12.77
N ARG A 445 25.78 -6.80 -13.94
CA ARG A 445 25.59 -8.25 -14.01
C ARG A 445 26.77 -9.03 -13.43
N ARG A 446 28.01 -8.55 -13.62
CA ARG A 446 29.21 -9.15 -13.00
C ARG A 446 29.20 -9.04 -11.48
N LYS A 447 28.52 -8.03 -10.92
CA LYS A 447 28.29 -7.86 -9.48
C LYS A 447 27.12 -8.70 -8.95
N GLY A 448 26.47 -9.49 -9.80
CA GLY A 448 25.35 -10.35 -9.44
C GLY A 448 23.99 -9.65 -9.44
N LEU A 449 23.90 -8.42 -9.95
CA LEU A 449 22.66 -7.67 -10.07
C LEU A 449 21.92 -8.05 -11.36
N THR A 450 20.59 -7.98 -11.31
CA THR A 450 19.75 -8.07 -12.50
C THR A 450 19.48 -6.68 -13.06
N SER A 451 19.75 -6.47 -14.35
CA SER A 451 19.66 -5.14 -14.97
C SER A 451 18.38 -5.00 -15.78
N MET A 452 17.65 -3.90 -15.58
CA MET A 452 16.49 -3.52 -16.37
C MET A 452 16.70 -2.13 -16.95
N VAL A 453 16.43 -1.95 -18.25
CA VAL A 453 16.62 -0.66 -18.93
C VAL A 453 15.29 0.01 -19.22
N VAL A 454 15.19 1.29 -18.86
CA VAL A 454 14.03 2.14 -19.16
C VAL A 454 14.49 3.26 -20.09
N LEU A 455 14.10 3.17 -21.36
CA LEU A 455 14.41 4.16 -22.38
C LEU A 455 13.28 5.19 -22.50
N LEU A 456 13.63 6.46 -22.51
CA LEU A 456 12.69 7.57 -22.65
C LEU A 456 13.18 8.52 -23.76
N THR A 457 12.49 8.54 -24.90
CA THR A 457 12.87 9.32 -26.09
C THR A 457 11.68 9.57 -27.01
N ASP A 458 11.77 10.58 -27.88
CA ASP A 458 10.79 10.83 -28.96
C ASP A 458 11.10 10.02 -30.24
N GLY A 459 12.15 9.18 -30.21
CA GLY A 459 12.50 8.24 -31.25
C GLY A 459 13.23 8.84 -32.45
N ARG A 460 13.58 10.12 -32.42
CA ARG A 460 14.25 10.80 -33.55
C ARG A 460 15.75 10.51 -33.54
N THR A 461 16.19 9.49 -34.26
CA THR A 461 17.62 9.20 -34.42
C THR A 461 18.28 10.19 -35.38
N ASN A 462 19.13 11.08 -34.86
CA ASN A 462 19.75 12.16 -35.64
C ASN A 462 21.27 12.05 -35.78
N VAL A 463 21.92 11.19 -34.99
CA VAL A 463 23.38 11.07 -34.93
C VAL A 463 23.77 9.59 -34.93
N ALA A 464 24.62 9.19 -35.89
CA ALA A 464 25.17 7.85 -35.98
C ALA A 464 26.33 7.64 -34.99
N LEU A 465 26.75 6.38 -34.76
CA LEU A 465 27.79 6.07 -33.76
C LEU A 465 29.14 6.75 -34.06
N ASN A 466 29.41 7.04 -35.33
CA ASN A 466 30.60 7.75 -35.80
C ASN A 466 30.50 9.29 -35.64
N GLY A 467 29.41 9.80 -35.08
CA GLY A 467 29.17 11.24 -34.90
C GLY A 467 28.61 11.96 -36.12
N ALA A 468 28.39 11.27 -37.25
CA ALA A 468 27.82 11.86 -38.45
C ALA A 468 26.30 12.11 -38.29
N ALA A 469 25.83 13.24 -38.83
CA ALA A 469 24.42 13.61 -38.85
C ALA A 469 23.65 12.93 -40.02
N ASP A 470 23.77 11.61 -40.12
CA ASP A 470 23.05 10.78 -41.10
C ASP A 470 21.94 9.98 -40.43
N ARG A 471 20.69 10.30 -40.75
CA ARG A 471 19.51 9.67 -40.14
C ARG A 471 19.36 8.20 -40.49
N ALA A 472 19.74 7.78 -41.71
CA ALA A 472 19.59 6.40 -42.13
C ALA A 472 20.63 5.52 -41.41
N ALA A 473 21.88 5.96 -41.40
CA ALA A 473 22.94 5.29 -40.65
C ALA A 473 22.66 5.29 -39.13
N ALA A 474 22.17 6.40 -38.57
CA ALA A 474 21.83 6.50 -37.15
C ALA A 474 20.73 5.54 -36.72
N TYR A 475 19.72 5.34 -37.57
CA TYR A 475 18.64 4.39 -37.30
C TYR A 475 19.14 2.94 -37.33
N ASP A 476 19.93 2.57 -38.35
CA ASP A 476 20.51 1.23 -38.46
C ASP A 476 21.45 0.91 -37.30
N ASP A 477 22.31 1.86 -36.92
CA ASP A 477 23.19 1.73 -35.76
C ASP A 477 22.38 1.55 -34.47
N THR A 478 21.33 2.36 -34.28
CA THR A 478 20.44 2.25 -33.10
C THR A 478 19.78 0.87 -33.03
N LYS A 479 19.29 0.35 -34.16
CA LYS A 479 18.63 -0.95 -34.23
C LYS A 479 19.60 -2.11 -33.93
N LYS A 480 20.84 -2.04 -34.45
CA LYS A 480 21.89 -3.03 -34.14
C LYS A 480 22.25 -3.00 -32.65
N THR A 481 22.43 -1.82 -32.07
CA THR A 481 22.76 -1.65 -30.65
C THR A 481 21.61 -2.09 -29.74
N ALA A 482 20.36 -1.83 -30.11
CA ALA A 482 19.18 -2.32 -29.39
C ALA A 482 19.13 -3.85 -29.37
N ALA A 483 19.39 -4.51 -30.50
CA ALA A 483 19.47 -5.96 -30.58
C ALA A 483 20.61 -6.54 -29.72
N TRP A 484 21.75 -5.85 -29.66
CA TRP A 484 22.85 -6.22 -28.78
C TRP A 484 22.47 -6.06 -27.29
N LEU A 485 21.87 -4.93 -26.91
CA LEU A 485 21.42 -4.63 -25.55
C LEU A 485 20.46 -5.70 -25.01
N ARG A 486 19.58 -6.25 -25.86
CA ARG A 486 18.66 -7.33 -25.50
C ARG A 486 19.36 -8.53 -24.85
N SER A 487 20.59 -8.84 -25.26
CA SER A 487 21.36 -9.96 -24.70
C SER A 487 21.99 -9.67 -23.32
N GLN A 488 21.97 -8.42 -22.89
CA GLN A 488 22.65 -7.92 -21.69
C GLN A 488 21.71 -7.59 -20.54
N ILE A 489 20.45 -7.29 -20.85
CA ILE A 489 19.42 -6.92 -19.87
C ILE A 489 18.50 -8.10 -19.55
N ALA A 490 17.91 -8.08 -18.35
CA ALA A 490 16.89 -9.04 -17.96
C ALA A 490 15.51 -8.64 -18.51
N ASP A 491 15.24 -7.33 -18.59
CA ASP A 491 13.98 -6.78 -19.06
C ASP A 491 14.18 -5.33 -19.55
N GLY A 492 13.26 -4.82 -20.36
CA GLY A 492 13.35 -3.49 -20.96
C GLY A 492 12.00 -2.84 -21.22
N VAL A 493 11.95 -1.52 -21.07
CA VAL A 493 10.77 -0.70 -21.38
C VAL A 493 11.18 0.52 -22.21
N VAL A 494 10.39 0.84 -23.23
CA VAL A 494 10.53 2.03 -24.06
C VAL A 494 9.30 2.92 -23.87
N LEU A 495 9.55 4.13 -23.39
CA LEU A 495 8.58 5.19 -23.21
C LEU A 495 8.72 6.18 -24.37
N ASP A 496 7.72 6.22 -25.25
CA ASP A 496 7.69 7.12 -26.40
C ASP A 496 7.09 8.46 -25.99
N ALA A 497 7.94 9.49 -25.95
CA ALA A 497 7.57 10.86 -25.58
C ALA A 497 7.08 11.70 -26.79
N ALA A 498 6.86 11.09 -27.96
CA ALA A 498 6.35 11.79 -29.14
C ALA A 498 4.83 12.01 -29.05
N ASN A 499 4.37 13.14 -29.61
CA ASN A 499 2.93 13.47 -29.68
C ASN A 499 2.08 12.43 -30.43
N ARG A 500 2.71 11.63 -31.30
CA ARG A 500 2.07 10.54 -32.03
C ARG A 500 3.02 9.35 -32.01
N PRO A 501 2.51 8.13 -31.78
CA PRO A 501 3.33 6.93 -31.74
C PRO A 501 4.12 6.75 -33.04
N GLY A 502 5.44 6.60 -32.92
CA GLY A 502 6.34 6.48 -34.06
C GLY A 502 6.68 5.02 -34.40
N ALA A 503 6.48 4.61 -35.66
CA ALA A 503 6.82 3.25 -36.13
C ALA A 503 8.32 2.92 -35.98
N GLN A 504 9.21 3.92 -36.07
CA GLN A 504 10.65 3.75 -35.89
C GLN A 504 10.99 3.33 -34.45
N LEU A 505 10.45 4.02 -33.45
CA LEU A 505 10.72 3.73 -32.04
C LEU A 505 10.11 2.38 -31.61
N GLN A 506 8.96 2.03 -32.17
CA GLN A 506 8.37 0.70 -31.97
C GLN A 506 9.27 -0.41 -32.51
N SER A 507 9.90 -0.21 -33.68
CA SER A 507 10.87 -1.17 -34.24
C SER A 507 12.13 -1.29 -33.36
N ILE A 508 12.59 -0.18 -32.77
CA ILE A 508 13.71 -0.18 -31.82
C ILE A 508 13.34 -0.95 -30.53
N ALA A 509 12.14 -0.73 -29.99
CA ALA A 509 11.64 -1.47 -28.83
C ALA A 509 11.57 -2.98 -29.09
N GLN A 510 11.09 -3.38 -30.28
CA GLN A 510 11.10 -4.78 -30.70
C GLN A 510 12.51 -5.37 -30.81
N ALA A 511 13.46 -4.62 -31.37
CA ALA A 511 14.87 -5.05 -31.44
C ALA A 511 15.47 -5.23 -30.03
N MET A 512 15.15 -4.33 -29.10
CA MET A 512 15.53 -4.42 -27.68
C MET A 512 14.83 -5.57 -26.93
N GLY A 513 13.75 -6.13 -27.48
CA GLY A 513 12.89 -7.09 -26.78
C GLY A 513 12.12 -6.44 -25.62
N ALA A 514 11.83 -5.14 -25.73
CA ALA A 514 11.27 -4.31 -24.68
C ALA A 514 9.78 -4.00 -24.90
N LYS A 515 9.07 -3.72 -23.81
CA LYS A 515 7.67 -3.27 -23.87
C LYS A 515 7.64 -1.82 -24.35
N TYR A 516 6.86 -1.56 -25.41
CA TYR A 516 6.69 -0.22 -25.97
C TYR A 516 5.43 0.44 -25.39
N ILE A 517 5.57 1.68 -24.93
CA ILE A 517 4.50 2.46 -24.32
C ILE A 517 4.47 3.87 -24.95
N PRO A 518 3.41 4.23 -25.68
CA PRO A 518 3.21 5.60 -26.14
C PRO A 518 2.74 6.51 -25.00
N LEU A 519 3.30 7.72 -24.91
CA LEU A 519 2.91 8.76 -23.95
C LEU A 519 2.34 10.01 -24.67
N PRO A 520 1.16 9.94 -25.32
CA PRO A 520 0.54 11.10 -25.94
C PRO A 520 -0.07 12.02 -24.87
N ARG A 521 0.38 13.28 -24.79
CA ARG A 521 -0.06 14.31 -23.81
C ARG A 521 -0.17 13.74 -22.39
N ALA A 522 0.97 13.70 -21.72
CA ALA A 522 1.20 13.09 -20.43
C ALA A 522 0.31 13.66 -19.31
N ASP A 523 -0.79 12.97 -19.01
CA ASP A 523 -1.31 12.94 -17.64
C ASP A 523 -0.41 12.00 -16.83
N ALA A 524 0.22 12.51 -15.76
CA ALA A 524 1.17 11.76 -14.94
C ALA A 524 0.55 10.45 -14.38
N GLN A 525 -0.79 10.41 -14.28
CA GLN A 525 -1.56 9.24 -13.87
C GLN A 525 -1.55 8.11 -14.92
N GLN A 526 -1.70 8.44 -16.22
CA GLN A 526 -1.64 7.45 -17.30
C GLN A 526 -0.23 6.89 -17.48
N MET A 527 0.80 7.70 -17.25
CA MET A 527 2.20 7.26 -17.20
C MET A 527 2.45 6.26 -16.06
N SER A 528 1.93 6.55 -14.85
CA SER A 528 2.04 5.64 -13.71
C SER A 528 1.36 4.30 -14.00
N ALA A 529 0.16 4.32 -14.60
CA ALA A 529 -0.59 3.12 -14.96
C ALA A 529 0.12 2.27 -16.03
N ALA A 530 0.60 2.91 -17.09
CA ALA A 530 1.30 2.21 -18.18
C ALA A 530 2.61 1.58 -17.69
N VAL A 531 3.33 2.26 -16.79
CA VAL A 531 4.55 1.70 -16.22
C VAL A 531 4.24 0.60 -15.19
N ARG A 532 3.19 0.72 -14.38
CA ARG A 532 2.73 -0.37 -13.48
C ARG A 532 2.38 -1.66 -14.24
N ALA A 533 1.73 -1.54 -15.40
CA ALA A 533 1.38 -2.68 -16.25
C ALA A 533 2.59 -3.46 -16.80
N THR A 534 3.79 -2.86 -16.80
CA THR A 534 5.00 -3.54 -17.27
C THR A 534 5.68 -4.42 -16.23
N GLY A 535 5.21 -4.47 -14.98
CA GLY A 535 5.90 -5.15 -13.87
C GLY A 535 7.09 -4.36 -13.32
N LEU A 536 7.25 -3.11 -13.76
CA LEU A 536 8.11 -2.11 -13.12
C LEU A 536 7.57 -1.74 -11.72
N GLY A 537 6.24 -1.63 -11.61
CA GLY A 537 5.48 -1.25 -10.42
C GLY A 537 5.06 -2.39 -9.52
#